data_AF-A0A972VIF5-F1
#
_entry.id   AF-A0A972VIF5-F1
#
_cell.length_a   1.000
_cell.length_b   1.000
_cell.length_c   1.000
_cell.angle_alpha   90.00
_cell.angle_beta   90.00
_cell.angle_gamma   90.00
#
_symmetry.space_group_name_H-M   'P 1'
#
loop_
_entity.id
_entity.type
_entity.pdbx_description
1 polymer ?
#
loop_
_entity_poly.entity_id
_entity_poly.type
_entity_poly.pdbx_seq_one_letter_code
_entity_poly.pdbx_strand_id
1 'polypeptide(L)'
;MELSRGRLWMFRTIVVLVVPALFFGSLQLGLRWVGYGFSPEAIVKCEVDGQALRCNNSRFGWRFFPPNISREFTPLTFAQDKSDNTYRIFVLGASATQGVPNAAFSFGRMLRVGLREAHPEVNFDVIVVA
;
A
#
# COMPACT_ATOMS: atom_id res chain seq x y z
N MET A 1 -49.65 22.12 -1.84
CA MET A 1 -48.75 21.68 -2.92
C MET A 1 -48.49 20.19 -2.73
N GLU A 2 -49.19 19.34 -3.49
CA GLU A 2 -48.92 17.90 -3.51
C GLU A 2 -47.58 17.67 -4.24
N LEU A 3 -46.53 17.31 -3.49
CA LEU A 3 -45.23 16.98 -4.09
C LEU A 3 -45.35 15.64 -4.82
N SER A 4 -45.09 15.64 -6.13
CA SER A 4 -45.00 14.40 -6.93
C SER A 4 -44.07 13.39 -6.27
N ARG A 5 -44.52 12.11 -6.20
CA ARG A 5 -43.74 10.99 -5.61
C ARG A 5 -42.30 10.92 -6.13
N GLY A 6 -42.07 11.27 -7.40
CA GLY A 6 -40.72 11.32 -7.99
C GLY A 6 -39.84 12.43 -7.41
N ARG A 7 -40.38 13.63 -7.19
CA ARG A 7 -39.65 14.74 -6.54
C ARG A 7 -39.32 14.42 -5.08
N LEU A 8 -40.22 13.73 -4.38
CA LEU A 8 -39.99 13.29 -3.00
C LEU A 8 -38.87 12.25 -2.91
N TRP A 9 -38.84 11.26 -3.80
CA TRP A 9 -37.75 10.28 -3.83
C TRP A 9 -36.41 10.92 -4.24
N MET A 10 -36.40 11.82 -5.21
CA MET A 10 -35.21 12.58 -5.59
C MET A 10 -34.66 13.40 -4.41
N PHE A 11 -35.53 14.12 -3.69
CA PHE A 11 -35.14 14.86 -2.49
C PHE A 11 -34.55 13.93 -1.42
N ARG A 12 -35.19 12.78 -1.17
CA ARG A 12 -34.69 11.78 -0.22
C ARG A 12 -33.31 11.25 -0.62
N THR A 13 -33.11 10.93 -1.89
CA THR A 13 -31.81 10.47 -2.40
C THR A 13 -30.73 11.53 -2.22
N ILE A 14 -31.03 12.80 -2.52
CA ILE A 14 -30.09 13.90 -2.33
C ILE A 14 -29.72 14.05 -0.86
N VAL A 15 -30.71 14.08 0.03
CA VAL A 15 -30.48 14.28 1.46
C VAL A 15 -29.75 13.09 2.10
N VAL A 16 -30.03 11.86 1.67
CA VAL A 16 -29.44 10.65 2.26
C VAL A 16 -28.05 10.34 1.68
N LEU A 17 -27.81 10.63 0.41
CA LEU A 17 -26.54 10.27 -0.25
C LEU A 17 -25.66 11.48 -0.51
N VAL A 18 -26.20 12.51 -1.16
CA VAL A 18 -25.39 13.64 -1.67
C VAL A 18 -24.94 14.54 -0.52
N VAL A 19 -25.83 14.89 0.40
CA VAL A 19 -25.48 15.78 1.52
C VAL A 19 -24.39 15.17 2.42
N PRO A 20 -24.51 13.90 2.90
CA PRO A 20 -23.44 13.28 3.68
C PRO A 20 -22.15 13.09 2.87
N ALA A 21 -22.23 12.69 1.60
CA ALA A 21 -21.05 12.52 0.76
C ALA A 21 -20.28 13.83 0.59
N LEU A 22 -20.98 14.95 0.37
CA LEU A 22 -20.36 16.28 0.29
C LEU A 22 -19.78 16.72 1.63
N PHE A 23 -20.48 16.47 2.74
CA PHE A 23 -19.97 16.79 4.08
C PHE A 23 -18.70 16.01 4.41
N PHE A 24 -18.71 14.68 4.32
CA PHE A 24 -17.54 13.86 4.61
C PHE A 24 -16.42 14.07 3.58
N GLY A 25 -16.77 14.27 2.31
CA GLY A 25 -15.80 14.56 1.25
C GLY A 25 -15.06 15.87 1.49
N SER A 26 -15.78 16.95 1.77
CA SER A 26 -15.17 18.27 2.06
C SER A 26 -14.36 18.23 3.35
N LEU A 27 -14.86 17.58 4.41
CA LEU A 27 -14.13 17.40 5.66
C LEU A 27 -12.82 16.63 5.43
N GLN A 28 -12.87 15.50 4.75
CA GLN A 28 -11.69 14.68 4.43
C GLN A 28 -10.66 15.46 3.61
N LEU A 29 -11.11 16.23 2.61
CA LEU A 29 -10.24 17.08 1.80
C LEU A 29 -9.58 18.17 2.65
N GLY A 30 -10.36 18.84 3.52
CA GLY A 30 -9.84 19.84 4.45
C GLY A 30 -8.80 19.29 5.41
N LEU A 31 -9.06 18.12 6.00
CA LEU A 31 -8.10 17.42 6.86
C LEU A 31 -6.81 17.07 6.10
N ARG A 32 -6.92 16.56 4.87
CA ARG A 32 -5.76 16.26 4.03
C ARG A 32 -4.97 17.51 3.64
N TRP A 33 -5.64 18.63 3.39
CA TRP A 33 -4.99 19.91 3.06
C TRP A 33 -4.14 20.46 4.21
N VAL A 34 -4.60 20.30 5.45
CA VAL A 34 -3.86 20.72 6.65
C VAL A 34 -2.80 19.67 7.06
N GLY A 35 -2.65 18.58 6.30
CA GLY A 35 -1.67 17.52 6.59
C GLY A 35 -2.06 16.63 7.77
N TYR A 36 -3.35 16.59 8.13
CA TYR A 36 -3.83 15.78 9.24
C TYR A 36 -3.91 14.29 8.86
N GLY A 37 -3.42 13.42 9.75
CA GLY A 37 -3.44 11.96 9.59
C GLY A 37 -2.13 11.37 9.06
N PHE A 38 -2.22 10.21 8.41
CA PHE A 38 -1.08 9.49 7.84
C PHE A 38 -1.45 8.84 6.50
N SER A 39 -0.45 8.54 5.67
CA SER A 39 -0.68 7.90 4.37
C SER A 39 -1.25 6.48 4.58
N PRO A 40 -2.39 6.14 3.95
CA PRO A 40 -2.95 4.80 4.03
C PRO A 40 -2.24 3.81 3.09
N GLU A 41 -1.26 4.25 2.30
CA GLU A 41 -0.51 3.41 1.36
C GLU A 41 0.49 2.52 2.09
N ALA A 42 0.58 1.24 1.70
CA ALA A 42 1.55 0.30 2.28
C ALA A 42 2.99 0.58 1.82
N ILE A 43 3.13 1.14 0.62
CA ILE A 43 4.41 1.43 -0.01
C ILE A 43 4.44 2.92 -0.34
N VAL A 44 5.42 3.62 0.20
CA VAL A 44 5.60 5.07 0.02
C VAL A 44 6.90 5.36 -0.72
N LYS A 45 7.00 6.56 -1.29
CA LYS A 45 8.25 7.06 -1.84
C LYS A 45 9.23 7.32 -0.70
N CYS A 46 10.48 6.95 -0.91
CA CYS A 46 11.58 7.19 0.01
C CYS A 46 12.83 7.53 -0.79
N GLU A 47 13.75 8.24 -0.17
CA GLU A 47 15.04 8.56 -0.74
C GLU A 47 16.11 7.97 0.18
N VAL A 48 16.98 7.13 -0.39
CA VAL A 48 18.11 6.52 0.32
C VAL A 48 19.34 6.79 -0.52
N ASP A 49 20.35 7.44 0.07
CA ASP A 49 21.59 7.81 -0.62
C ASP A 49 21.39 8.55 -1.95
N GLY A 50 20.41 9.45 -2.01
CA GLY A 50 20.09 10.23 -3.22
C GLY A 50 19.33 9.46 -4.30
N GLN A 51 18.93 8.20 -4.04
CA GLN A 51 18.17 7.38 -4.98
C GLN A 51 16.69 7.37 -4.63
N ALA A 52 15.84 7.59 -5.64
CA ALA A 52 14.40 7.50 -5.52
C ALA A 52 13.94 6.03 -5.45
N LEU A 53 13.53 5.59 -4.27
CA LEU A 53 13.09 4.23 -3.99
C LEU A 53 11.63 4.19 -3.53
N ARG A 54 11.11 2.97 -3.45
CA ARG A 54 9.85 2.64 -2.80
C ARG A 54 10.15 1.82 -1.55
N CYS A 55 9.63 2.25 -0.41
CA CYS A 55 9.84 1.62 0.90
C CYS A 55 8.51 1.23 1.53
N ASN A 56 8.54 0.29 2.49
CA ASN A 56 7.39 0.06 3.35
C ASN A 56 7.06 1.30 4.19
N ASN A 57 5.77 1.58 4.36
CA ASN A 57 5.28 2.60 5.26
C ASN A 57 5.13 2.03 6.68
N SER A 58 5.98 2.43 7.62
CA SER A 58 5.91 1.98 9.02
C SER A 58 4.59 2.33 9.71
N ARG A 59 3.90 3.39 9.23
CA ARG A 59 2.58 3.81 9.75
C ARG A 59 1.41 3.08 9.10
N PHE A 60 1.63 2.21 8.12
CA PHE A 60 0.53 1.47 7.48
C PHE A 60 -0.25 0.61 8.49
N GLY A 61 0.45 0.03 9.47
CA GLY A 61 -0.17 -0.76 10.54
C GLY A 61 -1.12 0.04 11.43
N TRP A 62 -0.99 1.37 11.49
CA TRP A 62 -1.84 2.24 12.31
C TRP A 62 -3.30 2.28 11.83
N ARG A 63 -3.58 1.79 10.62
CA ARG A 63 -4.94 1.59 10.11
C ARG A 63 -5.70 0.50 10.86
N PHE A 64 -4.97 -0.46 11.43
CA PHE A 64 -5.53 -1.68 12.00
C PHE A 64 -5.27 -1.77 13.51
N PHE A 65 -4.18 -1.17 13.98
CA PHE A 65 -3.73 -1.24 15.36
C PHE A 65 -3.39 0.14 15.90
N PRO A 66 -3.59 0.41 17.20
CA PRO A 66 -3.09 1.63 17.81
C PRO A 66 -1.54 1.67 17.75
N PRO A 67 -0.93 2.88 17.70
CA PRO A 67 0.51 3.02 17.43
C PRO A 67 1.43 2.23 18.37
N ASN A 68 1.02 2.02 19.62
CA ASN A 68 1.80 1.34 20.65
C ASN A 68 1.88 -0.19 20.48
N ILE A 69 0.99 -0.81 19.69
CA ILE A 69 1.00 -2.26 19.42
C ILE A 69 1.10 -2.58 17.93
N SER A 70 1.13 -1.55 17.08
CA SER A 70 1.31 -1.71 15.64
C SER A 70 2.67 -2.35 15.37
N ARG A 71 2.66 -3.48 14.65
CA ARG A 71 3.89 -4.12 14.17
C ARG A 71 4.34 -3.47 12.87
N GLU A 72 5.64 -3.27 12.74
CA GLU A 72 6.22 -2.85 11.47
C GLU A 72 6.37 -4.04 10.52
N PHE A 73 6.26 -3.76 9.23
CA PHE A 73 6.59 -4.73 8.19
C PHE A 73 8.09 -5.01 8.20
N THR A 74 8.46 -6.20 7.73
CA THR A 74 9.86 -6.46 7.41
C THR A 74 10.33 -5.38 6.42
N PRO A 75 11.46 -4.68 6.68
CA PRO A 75 11.93 -3.64 5.80
C PRO A 75 12.06 -4.14 4.36
N LEU A 76 11.41 -3.43 3.44
CA LEU A 76 11.50 -3.72 2.01
C LEU A 76 11.77 -2.41 1.27
N THR A 77 12.69 -2.48 0.31
CA THR A 77 13.04 -1.37 -0.55
C THR A 77 13.22 -1.87 -1.99
N PHE A 78 12.79 -1.08 -2.96
CA PHE A 78 13.02 -1.36 -4.38
C PHE A 78 13.03 -0.07 -5.20
N ALA A 79 13.70 -0.10 -6.35
CA ALA A 79 13.80 1.06 -7.24
C ALA A 79 12.41 1.51 -7.71
N GLN A 80 12.14 2.82 -7.64
CA GLN A 80 10.86 3.37 -8.09
C GLN A 80 10.59 2.99 -9.55
N ASP A 81 11.57 3.23 -10.41
CA ASP A 81 11.52 2.89 -11.81
C ASP A 81 12.15 1.51 -12.03
N LYS A 82 11.49 0.71 -12.86
CA LYS A 82 11.93 -0.65 -13.17
C LYS A 82 12.97 -0.57 -14.28
N SER A 83 14.17 -1.11 -14.05
CA SER A 83 15.23 -1.17 -15.06
C SER A 83 14.84 -2.06 -16.25
N ASP A 84 15.47 -1.79 -17.39
CA ASP A 84 15.37 -2.65 -18.56
C ASP A 84 15.83 -4.07 -18.25
N ASN A 85 15.30 -5.03 -19.01
CA ASN A 85 15.63 -6.46 -18.87
C ASN A 85 15.50 -7.00 -17.43
N THR A 86 14.51 -6.48 -16.70
CA THR A 86 14.27 -6.83 -15.30
C THR A 86 12.88 -7.43 -15.14
N TYR A 87 12.75 -8.48 -14.32
CA TYR A 87 11.46 -8.96 -13.82
C TYR A 87 11.35 -8.63 -12.34
N ARG A 88 10.31 -7.87 -11.99
CA ARG A 88 9.99 -7.54 -10.60
C ARG A 88 8.89 -8.48 -10.13
N ILE A 89 9.21 -9.31 -9.15
CA ILE A 89 8.34 -10.38 -8.66
C ILE A 89 8.01 -10.09 -7.22
N PHE A 90 6.74 -9.87 -6.90
CA PHE A 90 6.29 -9.69 -5.52
C PHE A 90 5.80 -11.01 -4.96
N VAL A 91 6.34 -11.43 -3.82
CA VAL A 91 5.95 -12.65 -3.12
C VAL A 91 5.12 -12.25 -1.91
N LEU A 92 3.80 -12.48 -1.97
CA LEU A 92 2.86 -12.14 -0.91
C LEU A 92 2.54 -13.35 -0.03
N GLY A 93 2.31 -13.13 1.25
CA GLY A 93 1.87 -14.16 2.18
C GLY A 93 1.96 -13.72 3.63
N ALA A 94 2.24 -14.67 4.52
CA ALA A 94 2.38 -14.43 5.96
C ALA A 94 3.76 -14.90 6.45
N SER A 95 3.84 -15.48 7.65
CA SER A 95 5.08 -15.92 8.31
C SER A 95 5.99 -16.81 7.44
N ALA A 96 5.41 -17.72 6.65
CA ALA A 96 6.17 -18.60 5.75
C ALA A 96 6.85 -17.81 4.62
N THR A 97 6.15 -16.84 4.04
CA THR A 97 6.69 -15.97 2.99
C THR A 97 7.74 -15.00 3.55
N GLN A 98 7.51 -14.48 4.75
CA GLN A 98 8.49 -13.69 5.51
C GLN A 98 9.77 -14.49 5.80
N GLY A 99 9.68 -15.82 5.87
CA GLY A 99 10.80 -16.71 6.16
C GLY A 99 11.03 -16.91 7.66
N VAL A 100 10.00 -16.81 8.51
CA VAL A 100 10.11 -17.10 9.95
C VAL A 100 10.72 -18.49 10.15
N PRO A 101 11.77 -18.66 10.99
CA PRO A 101 12.30 -17.69 11.97
C PRO A 101 13.37 -16.73 11.44
N ASN A 102 13.89 -16.91 10.22
CA ASN A 102 14.96 -16.08 9.66
C ASN A 102 14.72 -15.74 8.19
N ALA A 103 14.38 -14.48 7.91
CA ALA A 103 14.06 -13.97 6.57
C ALA A 103 15.19 -14.16 5.53
N ALA A 104 16.43 -14.38 5.96
CA ALA A 104 17.55 -14.74 5.08
C ALA A 104 17.29 -16.04 4.30
N PHE A 105 16.45 -16.93 4.83
CA PHE A 105 16.06 -18.21 4.21
C PHE A 105 14.61 -18.21 3.72
N SER A 106 14.03 -17.02 3.46
CA SER A 106 12.69 -16.92 2.89
C SER A 106 12.60 -17.57 1.50
N PHE A 107 11.42 -18.06 1.15
CA PHE A 107 11.13 -18.58 -0.20
C PHE A 107 11.50 -17.56 -1.29
N GLY A 108 11.22 -16.28 -1.09
CA GLY A 108 11.59 -15.22 -2.04
C GLY A 108 13.10 -15.13 -2.28
N ARG A 109 13.93 -15.41 -1.26
CA ARG A 109 15.38 -15.43 -1.42
C ARG A 109 15.85 -16.63 -2.24
N MET A 110 15.30 -17.82 -1.95
CA MET A 110 15.58 -19.05 -2.69
C MET A 110 15.16 -18.92 -4.16
N LEU A 111 13.96 -18.40 -4.41
CA LEU A 111 13.44 -18.11 -5.75
C LEU A 111 14.37 -17.17 -6.52
N ARG A 112 14.85 -16.09 -5.88
CA ARG A 112 15.77 -15.15 -6.52
C ARG A 112 17.08 -15.83 -6.97
N VAL A 113 17.62 -16.72 -6.15
CA VAL A 113 18.86 -17.44 -6.48
C VAL A 113 18.62 -18.39 -7.65
N GLY A 114 17.57 -19.23 -7.58
CA GLY A 114 17.25 -20.17 -8.65
C GLY A 114 16.96 -19.50 -10.00
N LEU A 115 16.25 -18.36 -10.01
CA LEU A 115 16.00 -17.60 -11.24
C LEU A 115 17.28 -17.00 -11.85
N ARG A 116 18.18 -16.49 -11.01
CA ARG A 116 19.47 -15.94 -11.47
C ARG A 116 20.39 -17.02 -12.03
N GLU A 117 20.32 -18.24 -11.49
CA GLU A 117 21.08 -19.37 -12.01
C GLU A 117 20.52 -19.88 -13.34
N ALA A 118 19.19 -19.97 -13.46
CA ALA A 118 18.52 -20.43 -14.66
C ALA A 118 18.59 -19.42 -15.83
N HIS A 119 18.59 -18.12 -15.54
CA HIS A 119 18.60 -17.04 -16.53
C HIS A 119 19.58 -15.92 -16.14
N PRO A 120 20.90 -16.13 -16.30
CA PRO A 120 21.93 -15.19 -15.86
C PRO A 120 21.89 -13.83 -16.56
N GLU A 121 21.34 -13.78 -17.77
CA GLU A 121 21.20 -12.59 -18.59
C GLU A 121 20.05 -11.68 -18.14
N VAL A 122 19.16 -12.16 -17.26
CA VAL A 122 17.96 -11.45 -16.82
C VAL A 122 18.08 -10.98 -15.37
N ASN A 123 17.71 -9.73 -15.11
CA ASN A 123 17.71 -9.18 -13.75
C ASN A 123 16.39 -9.54 -13.03
N PHE A 124 16.47 -10.32 -11.95
CA PHE A 124 15.29 -10.60 -11.10
C PHE A 124 15.31 -9.79 -9.81
N ASP A 125 14.30 -8.92 -9.68
CA ASP A 125 13.99 -8.11 -8.50
C ASP A 125 12.83 -8.77 -7.73
N VAL A 126 13.16 -9.81 -6.96
CA VAL A 126 12.19 -10.54 -6.13
C VAL A 126 11.99 -9.77 -4.82
N ILE A 127 10.77 -9.35 -4.50
CA ILE A 127 10.45 -8.54 -3.31
C ILE A 127 9.48 -9.33 -2.44
N VAL A 128 9.87 -9.57 -1.19
CA VAL A 128 9.00 -10.24 -0.20
C VAL A 128 8.09 -9.19 0.42
N VAL A 129 6.78 -9.41 0.31
CA VAL A 129 5.74 -8.52 0.85
C VAL A 129 4.85 -9.37 1.77
N ALA A 130 5.31 -9.58 3.00
CA ALA A 130 4.68 -10.43 4.00
C ALA A 130 4.66 -9.76 5.38
#